data_AF-A0A8S9NGE9-F1
#
_entry.id   AF-A0A8S9NGE9-F1
#
_cell.length_a   1.000
_cell.length_b   1.000
_cell.length_c   1.000
_cell.angle_alpha   90.00
_cell.angle_beta   90.00
_cell.angle_gamma   90.00
#
_symmetry.space_group_name_H-M   'P 1'
#
loop_
_entity.id
_entity.type
_entity.pdbx_description
1 polymer ?
#
loop_
_entity_poly.entity_id
_entity_poly.type
_entity_poly.pdbx_seq_one_letter_code
_entity_poly.pdbx_strand_id
1 'polypeptide(L)' 'MVSGGNIQLMGTRNFTWRESALHSEVEALQWAMENMLQHSTCQSFGTDCKEVIAMIKEPHVWPSFASELERI' A
#
# COMPACT_ATOMS: atom_id res chain seq x y z
N MET A 1 -4.72 4.29 -35.07
CA MET A 1 -3.49 3.78 -34.44
C MET A 1 -3.76 3.66 -32.95
N VAL A 2 -4.05 2.47 -32.45
CA VAL A 2 -4.12 2.24 -31.01
C VAL A 2 -2.65 2.15 -30.59
N SER A 3 -2.14 3.21 -29.96
CA SER A 3 -0.84 3.14 -29.28
C SER A 3 -0.90 1.94 -28.36
N GLY A 4 -0.10 0.90 -28.65
CA GLY A 4 0.05 -0.24 -27.76
C GLY A 4 0.53 0.29 -26.42
N GLY A 5 -0.38 0.38 -25.45
CA GLY A 5 -0.06 0.80 -24.11
C GLY A 5 0.98 -0.17 -23.56
N ASN A 6 2.20 0.33 -23.36
CA ASN A 6 3.23 -0.44 -22.70
C ASN A 6 2.74 -0.68 -21.27
N ILE A 7 2.36 -1.92 -20.94
CA ILE A 7 1.98 -2.29 -19.59
C ILE A 7 3.25 -2.22 -18.75
N GLN A 8 3.43 -1.12 -18.03
CA GLN A 8 4.55 -0.95 -17.12
C GLN A 8 4.24 -1.71 -15.83
N LEU A 9 4.91 -2.85 -15.62
CA LEU A 9 4.85 -3.55 -14.34
C LEU A 9 5.69 -2.78 -13.33
N MET A 10 5.06 -2.39 -12.23
CA MET A 10 5.70 -1.67 -11.12
C MET A 10 5.57 -2.54 -9.86
N GLY A 11 6.64 -2.61 -9.08
CA GLY A 11 6.64 -3.33 -7.81
C GLY A 11 7.73 -2.81 -6.89
N THR A 12 7.49 -2.95 -5.59
CA THR A 12 8.48 -2.62 -4.56
C THR A 12 9.29 -3.86 -4.18
N ARG A 13 10.56 -3.67 -3.78
CA ARG A 13 11.42 -4.77 -3.33
C ARG A 13 11.16 -5.05 -1.85
N ASN A 14 11.12 -6.33 -1.49
CA ASN A 14 11.07 -6.72 -0.07
C ASN A 14 12.30 -6.20 0.68
N PHE A 15 12.05 -5.51 1.80
CA PHE A 15 13.09 -5.09 2.72
C PHE A 15 13.49 -6.25 3.62
N THR A 16 14.79 -6.36 3.92
CA THR A 16 15.37 -7.47 4.70
C THR A 16 15.03 -7.41 6.19
N TRP A 17 14.45 -6.30 6.67
CA TRP A 17 14.18 -6.00 8.08
C TRP A 17 12.71 -5.65 8.28
N ARG A 18 11.83 -6.65 8.22
CA ARG A 18 10.39 -6.46 8.44
C ARG A 18 9.99 -7.18 9.71
N GLU A 19 9.28 -6.48 10.60
CA GLU A 19 8.82 -7.02 11.88
C GLU A 19 7.66 -8.01 11.71
N SER A 20 6.92 -7.99 10.60
CA SER A 20 5.85 -8.95 10.29
C SER A 20 5.40 -8.94 8.81
N ALA A 21 4.65 -9.96 8.39
CA ALA A 21 3.97 -9.99 7.10
C ALA A 21 2.99 -8.81 6.95
N LEU A 22 2.30 -8.44 8.03
CA LEU A 22 1.34 -7.33 8.05
C LEU A 22 2.03 -5.97 7.79
N HIS A 23 3.21 -5.73 8.36
CA HIS A 23 4.03 -4.55 8.00
C HIS A 23 4.32 -4.51 6.51
N SER A 24 4.63 -5.67 5.92
CA SER A 24 4.95 -5.74 4.49
C SER A 24 3.77 -5.38 3.60
N GLU A 25 2.56 -5.80 3.96
CA GLU A 25 1.33 -5.44 3.25
C GLU A 25 1.04 -3.94 3.34
N VAL A 26 1.14 -3.36 4.56
CA VAL A 26 0.89 -1.94 4.80
C VAL A 26 1.89 -1.06 4.05
N GLU A 27 3.18 -1.41 4.05
CA GLU A 27 4.21 -0.70 3.30
C GLU A 27 4.07 -0.88 1.78
N ALA A 28 3.66 -2.06 1.32
CA ALA A 28 3.39 -2.29 -0.10
C ALA A 28 2.19 -1.45 -0.59
N LEU A 29 1.13 -1.36 0.21
CA LEU A 29 -0.04 -0.54 -0.10
C LEU A 29 0.31 0.95 -0.14
N GLN A 30 1.04 1.46 0.86
CA GLN A 30 1.54 2.84 0.87
C GLN A 30 2.37 3.15 -0.36
N TRP A 31 3.34 2.28 -0.67
CA TRP A 31 4.18 2.46 -1.86
C TRP A 31 3.34 2.48 -3.14
N ALA A 32 2.37 1.58 -3.27
CA ALA A 32 1.48 1.53 -4.43
C ALA A 32 0.66 2.82 -4.56
N MET A 33 0.15 3.36 -3.45
CA MET A 33 -0.59 4.63 -3.42
C MET A 33 0.30 5.81 -3.83
N GLU A 34 1.44 5.99 -3.17
CA GLU A 34 2.41 7.06 -3.47
C GLU A 34 2.89 6.99 -4.93
N ASN A 35 3.20 5.80 -5.43
CA ASN A 35 3.65 5.59 -6.79
C ASN A 35 2.53 5.85 -7.82
N MET A 36 1.30 5.36 -7.56
CA MET A 36 0.17 5.62 -8.45
C MET A 36 -0.24 7.10 -8.51
N LEU A 37 -0.07 7.85 -7.43
CA LEU A 37 -0.30 9.30 -7.42
C LEU A 37 0.70 10.07 -8.31
N GLN A 38 1.92 9.54 -8.49
CA GLN A 38 2.90 10.14 -9.42
C GLN A 38 2.58 9.86 -10.89
N HIS A 39 1.83 8.78 -11.17
CA HIS A 39 1.56 8.31 -12.53
C HIS A 39 0.10 8.49 -12.97
N SER A 40 -0.82 8.81 -12.05
CA SER A 40 -2.25 8.91 -12.31
C SER A 40 -2.97 9.78 -11.27
N THR A 41 -4.20 10.18 -11.58
CA THR A 41 -5.11 10.83 -10.62
C THR A 41 -5.96 9.80 -9.85
N CYS A 42 -5.54 8.53 -9.80
CA CYS A 42 -6.27 7.48 -9.10
C CYS A 42 -6.30 7.77 -7.59
N GLN A 43 -7.50 7.75 -7.01
CA GLN A 43 -7.73 7.99 -5.58
C GLN A 43 -8.33 6.76 -4.87
N SER A 44 -8.72 5.73 -5.64
CA SER A 44 -9.35 4.52 -5.09
C SER A 44 -8.35 3.38 -5.08
N PHE A 45 -8.00 2.93 -3.88
CA PHE A 45 -7.10 1.80 -3.65
C PHE A 45 -7.82 0.69 -2.88
N GLY A 46 -7.41 -0.55 -3.11
CA GLY A 46 -7.99 -1.72 -2.48
C GLY A 46 -6.90 -2.67 -2.01
N THR A 47 -7.19 -3.37 -0.92
CA THR A 47 -6.37 -4.45 -0.37
C THR A 47 -7.27 -5.65 -0.09
N ASP A 48 -6.77 -6.86 -0.28
CA ASP A 48 -7.41 -8.11 0.10
C ASP A 48 -7.07 -8.54 1.54
N CYS A 49 -6.20 -7.80 2.22
CA CYS A 49 -5.77 -8.10 3.58
C CYS A 49 -6.79 -7.60 4.61
N LYS A 50 -7.49 -8.55 5.25
CA LYS A 50 -8.49 -8.25 6.28
C LYS A 50 -7.92 -7.51 7.49
N GLU A 51 -6.67 -7.78 7.85
CA GLU A 51 -6.01 -7.11 8.98
C GLU A 51 -5.76 -5.63 8.66
N VAL A 52 -5.28 -5.31 7.45
CA VAL A 52 -5.13 -3.91 7.00
C VAL A 52 -6.48 -3.18 7.02
N ILE A 53 -7.56 -3.84 6.58
CA ILE A 53 -8.92 -3.27 6.66
C ILE A 53 -9.33 -3.02 8.12
N ALA A 54 -9.05 -3.95 9.03
CA ALA A 54 -9.36 -3.81 10.45
C ALA A 54 -8.57 -2.66 11.08
N MET A 55 -7.28 -2.53 10.73
CA MET A 55 -6.41 -1.44 11.17
C MET A 55 -6.92 -0.07 10.74
N ILE A 56 -7.35 0.08 9.49
CA ILE A 56 -7.92 1.35 8.99
C ILE A 56 -9.22 1.71 9.72
N LYS A 57 -10.06 0.71 10.05
CA LYS A 57 -11.32 0.93 10.78
C LYS A 57 -11.11 1.26 12.25
N GLU A 58 -10.14 0.60 12.89
CA GLU A 58 -9.89 0.70 14.32
C GLU A 58 -8.38 0.89 14.61
N PRO A 59 -7.79 2.02 14.19
CA PRO A 59 -6.34 2.25 14.30
C PRO A 59 -5.85 2.25 15.76
N HIS A 60 -6.73 2.61 16.70
CA HIS A 60 -6.45 2.64 18.14
C HIS A 60 -6.19 1.24 18.75
N VAL A 61 -6.62 0.16 18.09
CA VAL A 61 -6.37 -1.22 18.52
C VAL A 61 -4.97 -1.71 18.08
N TRP A 62 -4.32 -0.98 17.16
CA TRP A 62 -3.05 -1.35 16.53
C TRP A 62 -1.98 -0.27 16.74
N PRO A 63 -1.59 0.03 17.99
CA PRO A 63 -0.68 1.13 18.29
C PRO A 63 0.71 0.99 17.63
N SER A 64 1.15 -0.25 17.37
CA SER A 64 2.41 -0.54 16.66
C SER A 64 2.42 -0.12 15.19
N PHE A 65 1.26 0.17 14.60
CA PHE A 65 1.11 0.57 13.21
C PHE A 65 0.54 1.98 13.05
N ALA A 66 0.39 2.72 14.16
CA ALA A 66 -0.24 4.03 14.15
C ALA A 66 0.50 5.02 13.21
N SER A 67 1.83 5.00 13.23
CA SER A 67 2.68 5.83 12.36
C SER A 67 2.54 5.54 10.87
N GLU A 68 2.33 4.28 10.52
CA GLU A 68 2.17 3.81 9.16
C GLU A 68 0.77 4.15 8.62
N LEU A 69 -0.23 4.10 9.49
CA LEU A 69 -1.62 4.45 9.16
C LEU A 69 -1.81 5.97 8.99
N GLU A 70 -1.06 6.81 9.69
CA GLU A 70 -1.10 8.28 9.50
C GLU A 70 -0.70 8.71 8.08
N ARG A 71 -0.03 7.83 7.33
CA ARG A 71 0.49 8.11 5.98
C ARG A 71 -0.41 7.60 4.85
N ILE A 72 -1.48 6.86 5.17
CA ILE A 72 -2.46 6.31 4.23
C ILE A 72 -3.66 7.26 4.13
#